data_AF-A0AAD7DWI3-F1
#
_entry.id   AF-A0AAD7DWI3-F1
#
_cell.length_a   1.000
_cell.length_b   1.000
_cell.length_c   1.000
_cell.angle_alpha   90.00
_cell.angle_beta   90.00
_cell.angle_gamma   90.00
#
_symmetry.space_group_name_H-M   'P 1'
#
loop_
_entity.id
_entity.type
_entity.pdbx_description
1 polymer ?
#
loop_
_entity_poly.entity_id
_entity_poly.type
_entity_poly.pdbx_seq_one_letter_code
_entity_poly.pdbx_strand_id
1 'polypeptide(L)'
;MEEEDAVALLLKSALQKATFCTEQIAAEIVKALHHLPLAIVQAGAFISKSRNLDGYLALYTKNQARLLGEKPAQSHDRYARTVYTTWQMSFDRLTSPAAMFLQHCSFLHYNGISEEIFS
;
A
#
# COMPACT_ATOMS: atom_id res chain seq x y z
N MET A 1 -0.32 4.12 11.74
CA MET A 1 -1.34 5.13 11.43
C MET A 1 -2.51 4.79 12.33
N GLU A 2 -3.04 5.79 13.04
CA GLU A 2 -4.19 5.58 13.91
C GLU A 2 -5.43 5.19 13.09
N GLU A 3 -6.36 4.47 13.70
CA GLU A 3 -7.53 3.93 13.00
C GLU A 3 -8.41 5.04 12.40
N GLU A 4 -8.61 6.13 13.14
CA GLU A 4 -9.38 7.30 12.66
C GLU A 4 -8.74 7.93 11.42
N ASP A 5 -7.41 8.13 11.44
CA ASP A 5 -6.67 8.66 10.30
C ASP A 5 -6.73 7.70 9.10
N ALA A 6 -6.67 6.40 9.34
CA ALA A 6 -6.76 5.37 8.33
C ALA A 6 -8.15 5.37 7.65
N VAL A 7 -9.22 5.45 8.44
CA VAL A 7 -10.61 5.52 7.96
C VAL A 7 -10.83 6.81 7.18
N ALA A 8 -10.37 7.95 7.71
CA ALA A 8 -10.45 9.24 7.03
C ALA A 8 -9.71 9.20 5.68
N LEU A 9 -8.51 8.59 5.64
CA LEU A 9 -7.75 8.41 4.41
C LEU A 9 -8.50 7.54 3.41
N LEU A 10 -9.07 6.41 3.83
CA LEU A 10 -9.83 5.52 2.96
C LEU A 10 -11.05 6.22 2.35
N LEU A 11 -11.86 6.88 3.18
CA LEU A 11 -13.08 7.57 2.74
C LEU A 11 -12.76 8.73 1.78
N LYS A 12 -11.68 9.47 2.07
CA LYS A 12 -11.17 10.52 1.19
C LYS A 12 -10.73 9.95 -0.17
N SER A 13 -9.95 8.88 -0.17
CA SER A 13 -9.49 8.23 -1.41
C SER A 13 -10.63 7.54 -2.18
N ALA A 14 -11.66 7.06 -1.49
CA ALA A 14 -12.86 6.46 -2.05
C ALA A 14 -13.87 7.47 -2.62
N LEU A 15 -13.65 8.78 -2.40
CA LEU A 15 -14.59 9.84 -2.73
C LEU A 15 -16.00 9.60 -2.14
N GLN A 16 -16.06 8.98 -0.96
CA GLN A 16 -17.32 8.71 -0.26
C GLN A 16 -17.54 9.71 0.86
N LYS A 17 -18.81 10.06 1.09
CA LYS A 17 -19.20 10.81 2.27
C LYS A 17 -19.19 9.90 3.49
N ALA A 18 -18.63 10.42 4.58
CA ALA A 18 -18.71 9.79 5.88
C ALA A 18 -20.17 9.74 6.34
N THR A 19 -20.66 8.53 6.56
CA THR A 19 -21.93 8.19 7.20
C THR A 19 -21.63 7.08 8.20
N PHE A 20 -22.45 6.93 9.24
CA PHE A 20 -22.21 5.92 10.27
C PHE A 20 -21.97 4.51 9.70
N CYS A 21 -22.74 4.11 8.68
CA CYS A 21 -22.57 2.81 8.04
C CYS A 21 -21.26 2.72 7.23
N THR A 22 -20.90 3.77 6.47
CA THR A 22 -19.68 3.77 5.66
C THR A 22 -18.41 3.83 6.51
N GLU A 23 -18.45 4.47 7.67
CA GLU A 23 -17.35 4.49 8.63
C GLU A 23 -17.09 3.10 9.25
N GLN A 24 -18.14 2.37 9.63
CA GLN A 24 -17.98 1.00 10.15
C GLN A 24 -17.34 0.07 9.12
N ILE A 25 -17.81 0.08 7.87
CA ILE A 25 -17.25 -0.77 6.82
C ILE A 25 -15.82 -0.32 6.47
N ALA A 26 -15.56 0.99 6.47
CA ALA A 26 -14.22 1.52 6.27
C ALA A 26 -13.24 1.07 7.37
N ALA A 27 -13.68 1.04 8.63
CA ALA A 27 -12.89 0.54 9.76
C ALA A 27 -12.48 -0.93 9.56
N GLU A 28 -13.41 -1.78 9.13
CA GLU A 28 -13.11 -3.19 8.82
C GLU A 28 -12.12 -3.33 7.65
N ILE A 29 -12.26 -2.51 6.61
CA ILE A 29 -11.34 -2.50 5.47
C ILE A 29 -9.94 -2.06 5.91
N VAL A 30 -9.79 -0.95 6.64
CA VAL A 30 -8.46 -0.46 7.02
C VAL A 30 -7.75 -1.41 7.99
N LYS A 31 -8.51 -2.08 8.86
CA LYS A 31 -8.01 -3.15 9.74
C LYS A 31 -7.51 -4.34 8.92
N ALA A 32 -8.27 -4.77 7.92
CA ALA A 32 -7.87 -5.84 7.01
C ALA A 32 -6.61 -5.48 6.19
N LEU A 33 -6.41 -4.19 5.91
CA LEU A 33 -5.23 -3.65 5.23
C LEU A 33 -4.07 -3.29 6.19
N HIS A 34 -4.16 -3.70 7.46
CA HIS A 34 -3.14 -3.46 8.49
C HIS A 34 -2.75 -1.98 8.65
N HIS A 35 -3.68 -1.07 8.40
CA HIS A 35 -3.47 0.38 8.49
C HIS A 35 -2.31 0.90 7.62
N LEU A 36 -1.95 0.18 6.53
CA LEU A 36 -0.88 0.57 5.61
C LEU A 36 -1.37 1.67 4.66
N PRO A 37 -0.81 2.90 4.70
CA PRO A 37 -1.33 4.03 3.93
C PRO A 37 -1.38 3.79 2.42
N LEU A 38 -0.36 3.12 1.87
CA LEU A 38 -0.33 2.81 0.44
C LEU A 38 -1.45 1.83 0.03
N ALA A 39 -1.66 0.77 0.82
CA ALA A 39 -2.72 -0.20 0.58
C ALA A 39 -4.10 0.45 0.71
N ILE A 40 -4.26 1.37 1.66
CA ILE A 40 -5.49 2.13 1.89
C ILE A 40 -5.80 3.07 0.72
N VAL A 41 -4.81 3.80 0.20
CA VAL A 41 -5.00 4.68 -0.96
C VAL A 41 -5.36 3.85 -2.21
N GLN A 42 -4.74 2.69 -2.39
CA GLN A 42 -5.07 1.77 -3.49
C GLN A 42 -6.49 1.21 -3.36
N ALA A 43 -6.90 0.82 -2.15
CA ALA A 43 -8.26 0.38 -1.85
C ALA A 43 -9.28 1.48 -2.12
N GLY A 44 -9.02 2.70 -1.65
CA GLY A 44 -9.87 3.86 -1.91
C GLY A 44 -9.99 4.17 -3.40
N ALA A 45 -8.89 4.13 -4.15
CA ALA A 45 -8.91 4.33 -5.60
C ALA A 45 -9.71 3.24 -6.35
N PHE A 46 -9.78 2.01 -5.84
CA PHE A 46 -10.63 0.97 -6.39
C PHE A 46 -12.11 1.23 -6.05
N ILE A 47 -12.40 1.51 -4.78
CA ILE A 47 -13.74 1.77 -4.27
C ILE A 47 -14.37 2.98 -4.95
N SER A 48 -13.60 4.03 -5.26
CA SER A 48 -14.13 5.21 -5.96
C SER A 48 -14.65 4.88 -7.37
N LYS A 49 -14.05 3.88 -8.03
CA LYS A 49 -14.49 3.40 -9.34
C LYS A 49 -15.70 2.46 -9.26
N SER A 50 -15.75 1.58 -8.26
CA SER A 50 -16.85 0.63 -8.08
C SER A 50 -18.07 1.23 -7.36
N ARG A 51 -17.86 2.32 -6.61
CA ARG A 51 -18.81 2.94 -5.68
C ARG A 51 -19.42 1.96 -4.67
N ASN A 52 -18.68 0.92 -4.28
CA ASN A 52 -19.20 -0.14 -3.42
C ASN A 52 -18.15 -0.54 -2.36
N LEU A 53 -18.38 -0.12 -1.11
CA LEU A 53 -17.49 -0.41 0.02
C LEU A 53 -17.65 -1.86 0.49
N ASP A 54 -18.89 -2.30 0.71
CA ASP A 54 -19.22 -3.67 1.15
C ASP A 54 -18.72 -4.72 0.14
N GLY A 55 -18.92 -4.43 -1.14
CA GLY A 55 -18.46 -5.26 -2.23
C GLY A 55 -16.94 -5.37 -2.28
N TYR A 56 -16.21 -4.30 -1.91
CA TYR A 56 -14.75 -4.35 -1.79
C TYR A 56 -14.32 -5.23 -0.63
N LEU A 57 -14.91 -5.08 0.55
CA LEU A 57 -14.57 -5.89 1.72
C LEU A 57 -14.82 -7.38 1.48
N ALA A 58 -15.98 -7.74 0.93
CA ALA A 58 -16.30 -9.13 0.59
C ALA A 58 -15.33 -9.71 -0.45
N LEU A 59 -14.98 -8.92 -1.47
CA LEU A 59 -14.01 -9.31 -2.49
C LEU A 59 -12.60 -9.48 -1.92
N TYR A 60 -12.19 -8.56 -1.03
CA TYR A 60 -10.89 -8.60 -0.37
C TYR A 60 -10.79 -9.84 0.51
N THR A 61 -11.74 -10.08 1.42
CA THR A 61 -11.75 -11.24 2.32
C THR A 61 -11.75 -12.56 1.55
N LYS A 62 -12.55 -12.67 0.47
CA LYS A 62 -12.57 -13.86 -0.39
C LYS A 62 -11.22 -14.12 -1.07
N ASN A 63 -10.54 -13.08 -1.50
CA ASN A 63 -9.23 -13.20 -2.15
C ASN A 63 -8.06 -13.25 -1.17
N GLN A 64 -8.21 -12.75 0.06
CA GLN A 64 -7.16 -12.72 1.07
C GLN A 64 -6.72 -14.13 1.43
N ALA A 65 -7.64 -15.06 1.66
CA ALA A 65 -7.32 -16.47 1.92
C ALA A 65 -6.61 -17.12 0.72
N ARG A 66 -7.00 -16.76 -0.51
CA ARG A 66 -6.37 -17.26 -1.74
C ARG A 66 -4.95 -16.72 -1.92
N LEU A 67 -4.77 -15.41 -1.76
CA LEU A 67 -3.48 -14.71 -1.91
C LEU A 67 -2.51 -15.04 -0.77
N LEU A 68 -2.99 -15.28 0.46
CA LEU A 68 -2.18 -15.74 1.58
C LEU A 68 -1.83 -17.23 1.49
N GLY A 69 -2.69 -18.04 0.86
CA GLY A 69 -2.42 -19.45 0.56
C GLY A 69 -1.44 -19.62 -0.61
N GLU A 70 -1.45 -18.69 -1.56
CA GLU A 70 -0.47 -18.55 -2.64
C GLU A 70 0.82 -17.89 -2.12
N LYS A 71 1.42 -18.49 -1.09
CA LYS A 71 2.77 -18.12 -0.67
C LYS A 71 3.76 -18.38 -1.80
N PRO A 72 4.83 -17.60 -1.87
CA PRO A 72 5.38 -17.38 -3.16
C PRO A 72 6.79 -18.03 -3.24
N ALA A 73 7.14 -18.82 -4.26
CA ALA A 73 8.37 -19.66 -4.23
C ALA A 73 9.67 -18.87 -4.11
N GLN A 74 9.66 -17.56 -4.41
CA GLN A 74 10.51 -16.54 -3.78
C GLN A 74 9.74 -15.23 -3.52
N SER A 75 8.48 -15.18 -3.90
CA SER A 75 7.76 -13.93 -4.15
C SER A 75 6.67 -14.00 -5.27
N HIS A 76 6.14 -15.16 -5.74
CA HIS A 76 5.10 -15.43 -6.78
C HIS A 76 3.89 -14.47 -6.97
N ASP A 77 3.78 -13.31 -6.33
CA ASP A 77 2.80 -12.33 -6.77
C ASP A 77 3.30 -11.58 -8.03
N ARG A 78 2.46 -11.53 -9.07
CA ARG A 78 2.66 -10.70 -10.27
C ARG A 78 2.85 -9.23 -9.89
N TYR A 79 2.25 -8.79 -8.79
CA TYR A 79 2.46 -7.47 -8.20
C TYR A 79 3.91 -7.27 -7.77
N ALA A 80 4.47 -8.19 -6.99
CA ALA A 80 5.87 -8.15 -6.57
C ALA A 80 6.81 -8.15 -7.79
N ARG A 81 6.53 -8.96 -8.82
CA ARG A 81 7.33 -8.97 -10.05
C ARG A 81 7.22 -7.67 -10.83
N THR A 82 6.04 -7.06 -10.95
CA THR A 82 5.84 -5.82 -11.71
C THR A 82 6.42 -4.61 -10.98
N VAL A 83 6.21 -4.51 -9.66
CA VAL A 83 6.83 -3.47 -8.83
C VAL A 83 8.35 -3.62 -8.85
N TYR A 84 8.87 -4.83 -8.68
CA TYR A 84 10.31 -5.09 -8.78
C TYR A 84 10.85 -4.75 -10.16
N THR A 85 10.15 -5.11 -11.25
CA THR A 85 10.58 -4.80 -12.62
C THR A 85 10.63 -3.30 -12.86
N THR A 86 9.59 -2.55 -12.47
CA THR A 86 9.57 -1.08 -12.62
C THR A 86 10.64 -0.40 -11.75
N TRP A 87 10.86 -0.91 -10.54
CA TRP A 87 11.92 -0.42 -9.66
C TRP A 87 13.30 -0.69 -10.27
N GLN A 88 13.57 -1.92 -10.73
CA GLN A 88 14.84 -2.31 -11.36
C GLN A 88 15.10 -1.49 -12.63
N MET A 89 14.10 -1.33 -13.51
CA MET A 89 14.24 -0.50 -14.73
C MET A 89 14.57 0.97 -14.41
N SER A 90 14.11 1.48 -13.28
CA SER A 90 14.43 2.84 -12.84
C SER A 90 15.82 2.90 -12.22
N PHE A 91 16.18 1.88 -11.44
CA PHE A 91 17.50 1.73 -10.82
C PHE A 91 18.61 1.62 -11.87
N ASP A 92 18.38 0.86 -12.95
CA ASP A 92 19.35 0.65 -14.03
C ASP A 92 19.66 1.92 -14.84
N ARG A 93 18.81 2.95 -14.74
CA ARG A 93 19.02 4.25 -15.40
C ARG A 93 19.82 5.24 -14.56
N LEU A 94 20.13 4.90 -13.31
CA LEU A 94 20.88 5.76 -12.43
C LEU A 94 22.36 5.79 -12.81
N THR A 95 23.01 6.92 -12.54
CA THR A 95 24.47 6.98 -12.56
C THR A 95 25.03 6.13 -11.41
N SER A 96 26.25 5.64 -11.57
CA SER A 96 26.90 4.83 -10.53
C SER A 96 26.87 5.48 -9.13
N PRO A 97 27.14 6.80 -8.96
CA PRO A 97 27.01 7.45 -7.65
C PRO A 97 25.58 7.41 -7.08
N ALA A 98 24.56 7.63 -7.91
CA ALA A 98 23.16 7.63 -7.47
C ALA A 98 22.66 6.21 -7.13
N ALA A 99 23.09 5.19 -7.87
CA ALA A 99 22.79 3.79 -7.57
C ALA A 99 23.44 3.36 -6.24
N MET A 100 24.71 3.70 -6.03
CA MET A 100 25.40 3.43 -4.76
C MET A 100 24.71 4.14 -3.60
N PHE A 101 24.33 5.41 -3.77
CA PHE A 101 23.60 6.15 -2.74
C PHE A 101 22.32 5.44 -2.31
N LEU A 102 21.47 5.02 -3.26
CA LEU A 102 20.24 4.28 -2.94
C LEU A 102 20.50 2.93 -2.28
N GLN A 103 21.59 2.24 -2.62
CA GLN A 103 22.00 1.02 -1.93
C GLN A 103 22.35 1.28 -0.46
N HIS A 104 23.06 2.37 -0.16
CA HIS A 104 23.34 2.76 1.23
C HIS A 104 22.05 3.08 1.99
N CYS A 105 21.10 3.78 1.34
CA CYS A 105 19.78 4.04 1.92
C CYS A 105 18.97 2.76 2.21
N SER A 106 19.22 1.65 1.51
CA SER A 106 18.54 0.37 1.79
C SER A 106 18.89 -0.24 3.15
N PHE A 107 20.02 0.18 3.74
CA PHE A 107 20.45 -0.19 5.10
C PHE A 107 19.98 0.81 6.16
N LEU A 108 19.47 1.96 5.74
CA LEU A 108 18.91 2.95 6.66
C LEU A 108 17.48 2.55 7.03
N HIS A 109 17.14 2.77 8.30
CA HIS A 109 15.77 2.64 8.73
C HIS A 109 14.91 3.67 7.99
N TYR A 110 13.70 3.30 7.58
CA TYR A 110 12.81 4.17 6.79
C TYR A 110 12.36 5.45 7.53
N ASN A 111 12.67 5.55 8.83
CA ASN A 111 12.36 6.67 9.70
C ASN A 111 13.65 7.18 10.36
N GLY A 112 13.77 8.50 10.57
CA GLY A 112 14.88 9.12 11.29
C GLY A 112 16.15 9.35 10.47
N ILE A 113 16.06 9.43 9.14
CA ILE A 113 17.21 9.75 8.27
C ILE A 113 17.47 11.26 8.36
N SER A 114 18.58 11.66 8.98
CA SER A 114 19.00 13.06 9.08
C SER A 114 19.58 13.57 7.75
N GLU A 115 19.22 14.79 7.36
CA GLU A 115 19.77 15.46 6.15
C GLU A 115 21.28 15.71 6.24
N GLU A 116 21.81 15.77 7.46
CA GLU A 116 23.25 15.91 7.72
C GLU A 116 24.07 14.73 7.20
N ILE A 117 23.46 13.56 7.01
CA ILE A 117 24.12 12.37 6.45
C ILE A 117 24.42 12.56 4.95
N PHE A 118 23.77 13.54 4.30
CA PHE A 118 23.87 13.81 2.87
C PHE A 118 24.64 15.10 2.53
N SER A 119 25.19 15.76 3.55
CA SER A 119 26.01 16.97 3.44
C SER A 119 27.50 16.62 3.47
#